data_AF-A0A958F235-F1
#
_entry.id   AF-A0A958F235-F1
#
_cell.length_a   1.000
_cell.length_b   1.000
_cell.length_c   1.000
_cell.angle_alpha   90.00
_cell.angle_beta   90.00
_cell.angle_gamma   90.00
#
_symmetry.space_group_name_H-M   'P 1'
#
loop_
_entity.id
_entity.type
_entity.pdbx_description
1 polymer ?
#
loop_
_entity_poly.entity_id
_entity_poly.type
_entity_poly.pdbx_seq_one_letter_code
_entity_poly.pdbx_strand_id
1 'polypeptide(L)'
;NRDPDKPFCMLVHHKAPHRNWMPDTKYLEKFNQDLPYPETLFDDYAGRSAAAEADMRISDMYLSYDMKLHPGDYETETGSGGNTKFAENIVEIWKSTYELFTPDQKAAWDAHYDSVNAAFRDANLSGEALLKWKYQRYMKDYLRCVLSVDDGVGKLLDYLDAHDLAKNTIVVYTSDQGFYLGEHGWYDKRFMYEPSLSMPLLIRFPREIAPGSVNTDLVQNLDFAPTFLDLANTDIPDDMQGQSLKPLFSGKPVEDWRTAIYYHYYEYPHGWHDVRKHYGIRTDRYKLIHFYDAPDTWELFDLQSDPNEMHNIFDDPNSVSIREQLGNELTALQKKYADPVDQH
;
A
#
# COMPACT_ATOMS: atom_id res chain seq x y z
N ASN A 1 -2.27 29.42 15.10
CA ASN A 1 -1.31 29.77 16.17
C ASN A 1 0.10 29.30 15.81
N ARG A 2 0.71 29.85 14.73
CA ARG A 2 2.12 29.62 14.38
C ARG A 2 2.93 30.80 14.89
N ASP A 3 4.07 30.54 15.53
CA ASP A 3 5.10 31.55 15.78
C ASP A 3 5.80 31.86 14.44
N PRO A 4 5.64 33.06 13.85
CA PRO A 4 6.18 33.35 12.54
C PRO A 4 7.72 33.41 12.52
N ASP A 5 8.36 33.54 13.68
CA ASP A 5 9.81 33.67 13.82
C ASP A 5 10.54 32.31 13.95
N LYS A 6 9.78 31.20 13.90
CA LYS A 6 10.34 29.84 13.96
C LYS A 6 10.00 29.03 12.70
N PRO A 7 10.89 28.13 12.26
CA PRO A 7 10.52 27.12 11.26
C PRO A 7 9.45 26.18 11.84
N PHE A 8 8.71 25.51 10.96
CA PHE A 8 7.72 24.51 11.35
C PHE A 8 8.05 23.16 10.68
N CYS A 9 7.67 22.10 11.37
CA CYS A 9 7.52 20.76 10.82
C CYS A 9 6.10 20.30 11.14
N MET A 10 5.37 19.84 10.12
CA MET A 10 3.99 19.40 10.27
C MET A 10 3.83 18.05 9.58
N LEU A 11 3.41 17.05 10.34
CA LEU A 11 3.06 15.74 9.83
C LEU A 11 1.55 15.67 9.69
N VAL A 12 1.06 15.53 8.46
CA VAL A 12 -0.36 15.41 8.15
C VAL A 12 -0.63 13.98 7.71
N HIS A 13 -1.18 13.17 8.61
CA HIS A 13 -1.45 11.76 8.34
C HIS A 13 -2.95 11.55 8.13
N HIS A 14 -3.34 11.33 6.87
CA HIS A 14 -4.72 11.04 6.52
C HIS A 14 -5.10 9.61 6.91
N LYS A 15 -6.37 9.40 7.32
CA LYS A 15 -6.94 8.05 7.43
C LYS A 15 -7.21 7.44 6.05
N ALA A 16 -7.67 8.25 5.10
CA ALA A 16 -7.99 7.77 3.76
C ALA A 16 -6.71 7.43 2.97
N PRO A 17 -6.73 6.42 2.09
CA PRO A 17 -7.87 5.57 1.72
C PRO A 17 -7.89 4.22 2.48
N HIS A 18 -7.73 4.20 3.81
CA HIS A 18 -7.82 2.95 4.58
C HIS A 18 -9.23 2.33 4.52
N ARG A 19 -9.30 0.98 4.57
CA ARG A 19 -10.53 0.19 4.70
C ARG A 19 -11.43 0.75 5.83
N ASN A 20 -12.74 0.87 5.64
CA ASN A 20 -13.57 0.30 4.58
C ASN A 20 -13.94 1.27 3.44
N TRP A 21 -13.16 2.30 3.13
CA TRP A 21 -13.39 3.14 1.95
C TRP A 21 -14.79 3.76 1.89
N MET A 22 -15.12 4.62 2.85
CA MET A 22 -16.37 5.40 2.83
C MET A 22 -16.08 6.79 2.28
N PRO A 23 -16.36 7.05 0.98
CA PRO A 23 -15.96 8.30 0.34
C PRO A 23 -16.79 9.49 0.82
N ASP A 24 -16.27 10.70 0.59
CA ASP A 24 -17.07 11.92 0.71
C ASP A 24 -18.26 11.86 -0.26
N THR A 25 -19.46 12.16 0.25
CA THR A 25 -20.73 12.11 -0.49
C THR A 25 -20.72 12.88 -1.81
N LYS A 26 -19.92 13.94 -1.94
CA LYS A 26 -19.80 14.68 -3.22
C LYS A 26 -19.15 13.87 -4.35
N TYR A 27 -18.48 12.77 -4.03
CA TYR A 27 -17.79 11.90 -4.99
C TYR A 27 -18.54 10.60 -5.31
N LEU A 28 -19.71 10.36 -4.71
CA LEU A 28 -20.48 9.14 -4.94
C LEU A 28 -20.79 8.90 -6.43
N GLU A 29 -20.99 9.95 -7.21
CA GLU A 29 -21.28 9.85 -8.65
C GLU A 29 -20.03 9.84 -9.56
N LYS A 30 -18.83 9.63 -9.00
CA LYS A 30 -17.59 9.45 -9.78
C LYS A 30 -17.36 7.99 -10.13
N PHE A 31 -16.66 7.76 -11.25
CA PHE A 31 -16.29 6.42 -11.75
C PHE A 31 -17.50 5.51 -12.05
N ASN A 32 -18.55 6.06 -12.67
CA ASN A 32 -19.77 5.31 -13.00
C ASN A 32 -19.55 4.25 -14.10
N GLN A 33 -18.48 4.37 -14.88
CA GLN A 33 -18.07 3.35 -15.86
C GLN A 33 -17.23 2.25 -15.18
N ASP A 34 -17.19 1.07 -15.78
CA ASP A 34 -16.36 -0.01 -15.28
C ASP A 34 -14.88 0.30 -15.47
N LEU A 35 -14.13 0.02 -14.39
CA LEU A 35 -12.68 0.16 -14.34
C LEU A 35 -12.01 -1.06 -14.98
N PRO A 36 -10.82 -0.89 -15.59
CA PRO A 36 -10.08 -2.02 -16.14
C PRO A 36 -9.70 -3.00 -15.04
N TYR A 37 -9.78 -4.31 -15.31
CA TYR A 37 -9.31 -5.34 -14.40
C TYR A 37 -7.80 -5.55 -14.57
N PRO A 38 -7.02 -5.74 -13.48
CA PRO A 38 -5.64 -6.20 -13.59
C PRO A 38 -5.56 -7.55 -14.28
N GLU A 39 -4.50 -7.79 -15.05
CA GLU A 39 -4.28 -9.08 -15.72
C GLU A 39 -4.19 -10.24 -14.72
N THR A 40 -3.76 -9.95 -13.49
CA THR A 40 -3.56 -10.89 -12.40
C THR A 40 -4.75 -10.98 -11.43
N LEU A 41 -5.93 -10.46 -11.80
CA LEU A 41 -7.12 -10.52 -10.92
C LEU A 41 -7.56 -11.95 -10.60
N PHE A 42 -7.35 -12.88 -11.52
CA PHE A 42 -7.72 -14.30 -11.40
C PHE A 42 -6.49 -15.20 -11.16
N ASP A 43 -5.48 -14.67 -10.49
CA ASP A 43 -4.26 -15.40 -10.15
C ASP A 43 -4.59 -16.71 -9.40
N ASP A 44 -3.96 -17.81 -9.83
CA ASP A 44 -4.09 -19.14 -9.21
C ASP A 44 -2.94 -19.44 -8.24
N TYR A 45 -1.98 -18.52 -8.13
CA TYR A 45 -0.80 -18.59 -7.26
C TYR A 45 0.13 -19.76 -7.59
N ALA A 46 0.12 -20.28 -8.81
CA ALA A 46 1.01 -21.36 -9.21
C ALA A 46 2.48 -21.02 -8.91
N GLY A 47 3.15 -21.90 -8.15
CA GLY A 47 4.56 -21.73 -7.74
C GLY A 47 4.81 -20.74 -6.60
N ARG A 48 3.76 -20.14 -5.99
CA ARG A 48 3.85 -19.15 -4.90
C ARG A 48 2.97 -19.58 -3.73
N SER A 49 3.45 -20.53 -2.92
CA SER A 49 2.64 -21.14 -1.85
C SER A 49 2.27 -20.17 -0.74
N ALA A 50 3.16 -19.25 -0.36
CA ALA A 50 2.87 -18.23 0.63
C ALA A 50 1.74 -17.30 0.18
N ALA A 51 1.71 -16.93 -1.11
CA ALA A 51 0.61 -16.19 -1.72
C ALA A 51 -0.71 -16.97 -1.63
N ALA A 52 -0.70 -18.27 -1.95
CA ALA A 52 -1.89 -19.11 -1.92
C ALA A 52 -2.55 -19.22 -0.53
N GLU A 53 -1.76 -19.07 0.55
CA GLU A 53 -2.25 -19.18 1.93
C GLU A 53 -2.83 -17.88 2.50
N ALA A 54 -2.59 -16.72 1.89
CA ALA A 54 -3.05 -15.43 2.41
C ALA A 54 -4.57 -15.25 2.31
N ASP A 55 -5.13 -14.54 3.28
CA ASP A 55 -6.54 -14.17 3.40
C ASP A 55 -6.77 -12.67 3.11
N MET A 56 -6.51 -12.28 1.87
CA MET A 56 -6.63 -10.88 1.43
C MET A 56 -7.23 -10.76 0.04
N ARG A 57 -8.01 -11.76 -0.37
CA ARG A 57 -8.67 -11.79 -1.68
C ARG A 57 -9.89 -10.90 -1.69
N ILE A 58 -10.11 -10.19 -2.79
CA ILE A 58 -11.34 -9.43 -3.03
C ILE A 58 -12.57 -10.34 -2.97
N SER A 59 -12.44 -11.60 -3.40
CA SER A 59 -13.51 -12.61 -3.29
C SER A 59 -13.96 -12.83 -1.84
N ASP A 60 -13.06 -12.63 -0.88
CA ASP A 60 -13.30 -12.90 0.55
C ASP A 60 -13.69 -11.65 1.34
N MET A 61 -13.77 -10.46 0.70
CA MET A 61 -14.28 -9.24 1.33
C MET A 61 -15.72 -9.40 1.82
N TYR A 62 -16.04 -8.72 2.92
CA TYR A 62 -17.39 -8.71 3.51
C TYR A 62 -18.39 -7.95 2.63
N LEU A 63 -19.59 -8.49 2.51
CA LEU A 63 -20.68 -7.87 1.77
C LEU A 63 -21.18 -6.60 2.47
N SER A 64 -21.32 -6.61 3.80
CA SER A 64 -21.72 -5.41 4.52
C SER A 64 -20.61 -4.36 4.56
N TYR A 65 -19.55 -4.63 5.31
CA TYR A 65 -18.54 -3.63 5.66
C TYR A 65 -17.77 -3.10 4.44
N ASP A 66 -17.39 -3.98 3.51
CA ASP A 66 -16.60 -3.58 2.34
C ASP A 66 -17.48 -3.19 1.16
N MET A 67 -18.54 -3.94 0.86
CA MET A 67 -19.38 -3.67 -0.31
C MET A 67 -20.56 -2.72 -0.04
N LYS A 68 -20.77 -2.35 1.23
CA LYS A 68 -21.81 -1.43 1.71
C LYS A 68 -23.24 -1.97 1.51
N LEU A 69 -23.38 -3.29 1.46
CA LEU A 69 -24.69 -3.92 1.40
C LEU A 69 -25.41 -3.78 2.75
N HIS A 70 -26.71 -3.45 2.73
CA HIS A 70 -27.49 -3.38 3.95
C HIS A 70 -27.81 -4.79 4.45
N PRO A 71 -27.96 -4.97 5.78
CA PRO A 71 -28.50 -6.21 6.33
C PRO A 71 -29.87 -6.51 5.70
N GLY A 72 -29.98 -7.63 4.99
CA GLY A 72 -31.17 -7.98 4.19
C GLY A 72 -30.94 -7.97 2.67
N ASP A 73 -29.80 -7.42 2.20
CA ASP A 73 -29.43 -7.43 0.78
C ASP A 73 -28.69 -8.69 0.35
N TYR A 74 -28.45 -9.59 1.28
CA TYR A 74 -27.72 -10.83 1.11
C TYR A 74 -28.15 -11.81 2.22
N GLU A 75 -27.99 -13.10 1.98
CA GLU A 75 -28.39 -14.14 2.96
C GLU A 75 -27.37 -14.28 4.09
N THR A 76 -26.08 -14.37 3.74
CA THR A 76 -24.96 -14.53 4.67
C THR A 76 -23.76 -13.75 4.15
N GLU A 77 -22.91 -13.28 5.06
CA GLU A 77 -21.60 -12.72 4.69
C GLU A 77 -20.83 -13.72 3.82
N THR A 78 -20.07 -13.18 2.88
CA THR A 78 -19.17 -13.97 2.05
C THR A 78 -17.74 -13.77 2.51
N GLY A 79 -17.01 -14.86 2.67
CA GLY A 79 -15.59 -14.83 3.01
C GLY A 79 -15.31 -14.45 4.47
N SER A 80 -14.03 -14.50 4.80
CA SER A 80 -13.50 -14.18 6.13
C SER A 80 -13.13 -12.70 6.27
N GLY A 81 -13.08 -11.93 5.18
CA GLY A 81 -12.68 -10.54 5.16
C GLY A 81 -11.29 -10.28 5.73
N GLY A 82 -10.39 -11.28 5.68
CA GLY A 82 -9.09 -11.24 6.31
C GLY A 82 -9.06 -11.61 7.79
N ASN A 83 -10.21 -11.88 8.41
CA ASN A 83 -10.24 -12.34 9.79
C ASN A 83 -11.57 -13.03 10.16
N THR A 84 -11.55 -14.36 10.21
CA THR A 84 -12.72 -15.18 10.58
C THR A 84 -13.30 -14.83 11.95
N LYS A 85 -12.50 -14.36 12.92
CA LYS A 85 -12.97 -14.00 14.26
C LYS A 85 -13.75 -12.68 14.28
N PHE A 86 -13.47 -11.78 13.33
CA PHE A 86 -14.18 -10.50 13.24
C PHE A 86 -15.48 -10.60 12.46
N ALA A 87 -15.66 -11.66 11.67
CA ALA A 87 -16.85 -11.91 10.88
C ALA A 87 -18.13 -11.93 11.74
N GLU A 88 -18.06 -12.39 12.99
CA GLU A 88 -19.21 -12.47 13.89
C GLU A 88 -19.85 -11.10 14.20
N ASN A 89 -19.05 -10.03 14.22
CA ASN A 89 -19.51 -8.69 14.60
C ASN A 89 -19.51 -7.70 13.43
N ILE A 90 -19.16 -8.14 12.22
CA ILE A 90 -18.90 -7.23 11.11
C ILE A 90 -20.12 -6.40 10.70
N VAL A 91 -21.30 -7.00 10.77
CA VAL A 91 -22.57 -6.33 10.45
C VAL A 91 -22.86 -5.19 11.44
N GLU A 92 -22.57 -5.40 12.73
CA GLU A 92 -22.76 -4.36 13.74
C GLU A 92 -21.69 -3.26 13.64
N ILE A 93 -20.46 -3.60 13.26
CA ILE A 93 -19.42 -2.62 12.93
C ILE A 93 -19.86 -1.76 11.73
N TRP A 94 -20.39 -2.38 10.67
CA TRP A 94 -20.93 -1.65 9.53
C TRP A 94 -22.05 -0.68 9.95
N LYS A 95 -23.07 -1.17 10.66
CA LYS A 95 -24.17 -0.33 11.16
C LYS A 95 -23.67 0.84 12.00
N SER A 96 -22.81 0.58 12.98
CA SER A 96 -22.26 1.64 13.85
C SER A 96 -21.46 2.68 13.08
N THR A 97 -20.76 2.29 12.01
CA THR A 97 -20.03 3.23 11.15
C THR A 97 -20.99 4.08 10.31
N TYR A 98 -22.03 3.47 9.73
CA TYR A 98 -23.08 4.18 8.99
C TYR A 98 -23.84 5.17 9.89
N GLU A 99 -24.07 4.83 11.16
CA GLU A 99 -24.74 5.71 12.12
C GLU A 99 -23.96 6.99 12.47
N LEU A 100 -22.67 7.08 12.12
CA LEU A 100 -21.87 8.30 12.29
C LEU A 100 -22.19 9.40 11.26
N PHE A 101 -22.89 9.06 10.18
CA PHE A 101 -23.28 10.05 9.18
C PHE A 101 -24.33 11.03 9.71
N THR A 102 -24.17 12.29 9.32
CA THR A 102 -25.24 13.29 9.45
C THR A 102 -26.46 12.89 8.61
N PRO A 103 -27.66 13.41 8.91
CA PRO A 103 -28.86 13.10 8.13
C PRO A 103 -28.71 13.36 6.61
N ASP A 104 -28.06 14.46 6.23
CA ASP A 104 -27.84 14.79 4.82
C ASP A 104 -26.85 13.82 4.15
N GLN A 105 -25.82 13.38 4.89
CA GLN A 105 -24.88 12.38 4.40
C GLN A 105 -25.54 11.02 4.22
N LYS A 106 -26.40 10.59 5.17
CA LYS A 106 -27.18 9.35 5.03
C LYS A 106 -28.09 9.42 3.82
N ALA A 107 -28.84 10.50 3.64
CA ALA A 107 -29.72 10.66 2.49
C ALA A 107 -28.97 10.57 1.15
N ALA A 108 -27.80 11.21 1.03
CA ALA A 108 -26.97 11.12 -0.17
C ALA A 108 -26.36 9.72 -0.37
N TRP A 109 -25.93 9.09 0.73
CA TRP A 109 -25.39 7.73 0.74
C TRP A 109 -26.42 6.72 0.26
N ASP A 110 -27.60 6.70 0.88
CA ASP A 110 -28.69 5.77 0.57
C ASP A 110 -29.17 5.95 -0.87
N ALA A 111 -29.34 7.21 -1.32
CA ALA A 111 -29.74 7.51 -2.70
C ALA A 111 -28.78 6.91 -3.75
N HIS A 112 -27.48 6.86 -3.46
CA HIS A 112 -26.50 6.21 -4.31
C HIS A 112 -26.54 4.69 -4.17
N TYR A 113 -26.36 4.21 -2.93
CA TYR A 113 -26.06 2.81 -2.66
C TYR A 113 -27.28 1.89 -2.70
N ASP A 114 -28.49 2.37 -2.40
CA ASP A 114 -29.71 1.55 -2.45
C ASP A 114 -29.95 0.97 -3.85
N SER A 115 -29.70 1.77 -4.89
CA SER A 115 -29.86 1.33 -6.27
C SER A 115 -28.86 0.24 -6.66
N VAL A 116 -27.61 0.37 -6.20
CA VAL A 116 -26.56 -0.62 -6.47
C VAL A 116 -26.81 -1.90 -5.68
N ASN A 117 -27.27 -1.78 -4.45
CA ASN A 117 -27.60 -2.91 -3.59
C ASN A 117 -28.82 -3.68 -4.13
N ALA A 118 -29.83 -2.98 -4.63
CA ALA A 118 -30.97 -3.61 -5.31
C ALA A 118 -30.53 -4.41 -6.55
N ALA A 119 -29.67 -3.84 -7.39
CA ALA A 119 -29.14 -4.53 -8.57
C ALA A 119 -28.31 -5.77 -8.19
N PHE A 120 -27.56 -5.72 -7.08
CA PHE A 120 -26.83 -6.89 -6.57
C PHE A 120 -27.79 -8.03 -6.18
N ARG A 121 -28.86 -7.72 -5.42
CA ARG A 121 -29.87 -8.71 -5.01
C ARG A 121 -30.49 -9.43 -6.20
N ASP A 122 -30.88 -8.66 -7.21
CA ASP A 122 -31.58 -9.20 -8.39
C ASP A 122 -30.66 -10.06 -9.27
N ALA A 123 -29.35 -9.79 -9.25
CA ALA A 123 -28.38 -10.46 -10.12
C ALA A 123 -27.93 -11.84 -9.61
N ASN A 124 -28.08 -12.13 -8.30
CA ASN A 124 -27.69 -13.40 -7.67
C ASN A 124 -26.29 -13.90 -8.09
N LEU A 125 -25.31 -13.02 -8.00
CA LEU A 125 -23.96 -13.23 -8.52
C LEU A 125 -23.19 -14.29 -7.72
N SER A 126 -22.41 -15.12 -8.42
CA SER A 126 -21.50 -16.10 -7.82
C SER A 126 -20.22 -16.26 -8.66
N GLY A 127 -19.20 -16.91 -8.07
CA GLY A 127 -17.92 -17.19 -8.74
C GLY A 127 -17.26 -15.94 -9.32
N GLU A 128 -16.81 -16.05 -10.58
CA GLU A 128 -16.12 -14.98 -11.31
C GLU A 128 -16.97 -13.70 -11.42
N ALA A 129 -18.29 -13.83 -11.61
CA ALA A 129 -19.18 -12.69 -11.73
C ALA A 129 -19.28 -11.90 -10.41
N LEU A 130 -19.29 -12.61 -9.27
CA LEU A 130 -19.25 -11.98 -7.95
C LEU A 130 -17.90 -11.28 -7.71
N LEU A 131 -16.79 -11.93 -8.04
CA LEU A 131 -15.45 -11.32 -7.91
C LEU A 131 -15.34 -10.03 -8.73
N LYS A 132 -15.76 -10.05 -10.00
CA LYS A 132 -15.75 -8.86 -10.87
C LYS A 132 -16.61 -7.73 -10.30
N TRP A 133 -17.81 -8.05 -9.78
CA TRP A 133 -18.66 -7.05 -9.14
C TRP A 133 -18.03 -6.46 -7.88
N LYS A 134 -17.47 -7.31 -7.00
CA LYS A 134 -16.76 -6.86 -5.79
C LYS A 134 -15.56 -5.98 -6.13
N TYR A 135 -14.78 -6.36 -7.15
CA TYR A 135 -13.67 -5.56 -7.66
C TYR A 135 -14.13 -4.16 -8.07
N GLN A 136 -15.18 -4.08 -8.91
CA GLN A 136 -15.69 -2.79 -9.38
C GLN A 136 -16.15 -1.92 -8.21
N ARG A 137 -16.83 -2.52 -7.23
CA ARG A 137 -17.29 -1.82 -6.04
C ARG A 137 -16.13 -1.31 -5.18
N TYR A 138 -15.19 -2.20 -4.86
CA TYR A 138 -13.96 -1.90 -4.13
C TYR A 138 -13.20 -0.73 -4.76
N MET A 139 -12.88 -0.84 -6.05
CA MET A 139 -12.03 0.15 -6.73
C MET A 139 -12.71 1.51 -6.87
N LYS A 140 -14.01 1.55 -7.17
CA LYS A 140 -14.76 2.80 -7.24
C LYS A 140 -14.76 3.51 -5.88
N ASP A 141 -15.04 2.80 -4.80
CA ASP A 141 -15.05 3.38 -3.45
C ASP A 141 -13.64 3.79 -2.96
N TYR A 142 -12.62 2.99 -3.26
CA TYR A 142 -11.21 3.31 -2.98
C TYR A 142 -10.80 4.63 -3.67
N LEU A 143 -11.01 4.73 -4.98
CA LEU A 143 -10.61 5.91 -5.77
C LEU A 143 -11.39 7.17 -5.37
N ARG A 144 -12.66 7.05 -4.99
CA ARG A 144 -13.45 8.17 -4.46
C ARG A 144 -12.89 8.68 -3.12
N CYS A 145 -12.37 7.80 -2.27
CA CYS A 145 -11.64 8.21 -1.06
C CYS A 145 -10.36 8.97 -1.42
N VAL A 146 -9.62 8.52 -2.42
CA VAL A 146 -8.38 9.18 -2.89
C VAL A 146 -8.65 10.60 -3.39
N LEU A 147 -9.77 10.85 -4.10
CA LEU A 147 -10.16 12.21 -4.50
C LEU A 147 -10.29 13.18 -3.31
N SER A 148 -10.72 12.68 -2.14
CA SER A 148 -10.83 13.51 -0.93
C SER A 148 -9.46 13.80 -0.29
N VAL A 149 -8.49 12.90 -0.46
CA VAL A 149 -7.09 13.14 -0.07
C VAL A 149 -6.48 14.22 -0.96
N ASP A 150 -6.69 14.13 -2.28
CA ASP A 150 -6.18 15.10 -3.25
C ASP A 150 -6.71 16.52 -2.97
N ASP A 151 -8.00 16.68 -2.66
CA ASP A 151 -8.55 17.96 -2.19
C ASP A 151 -7.84 18.51 -0.94
N GLY A 152 -7.53 17.63 0.00
CA GLY A 152 -6.85 17.97 1.24
C GLY A 152 -5.43 18.47 0.99
N VAL A 153 -4.70 17.77 0.13
CA VAL A 153 -3.36 18.17 -0.34
C VAL A 153 -3.45 19.52 -1.07
N GLY A 154 -4.40 19.70 -1.99
CA GLY A 154 -4.62 20.95 -2.69
C GLY A 154 -4.82 22.14 -1.74
N LYS A 155 -5.66 21.98 -0.72
CA LYS A 155 -5.87 23.04 0.30
C LYS A 155 -4.59 23.40 1.07
N LEU A 156 -3.74 22.42 1.38
CA LEU A 156 -2.46 22.68 2.03
C LEU A 156 -1.49 23.43 1.11
N LEU A 157 -1.41 23.04 -0.15
CA LEU A 157 -0.58 23.70 -1.15
C LEU A 157 -1.04 25.14 -1.42
N ASP A 158 -2.34 25.35 -1.61
CA ASP A 158 -2.96 26.67 -1.78
C ASP A 158 -2.66 27.58 -0.58
N TYR A 159 -2.72 27.04 0.64
CA TYR A 159 -2.38 27.79 1.85
C TYR A 159 -0.91 28.23 1.85
N LEU A 160 0.01 27.35 1.48
CA LEU A 160 1.44 27.68 1.40
C LEU A 160 1.72 28.78 0.36
N ASP A 161 1.04 28.73 -0.79
CA ASP A 161 1.17 29.75 -1.84
C ASP A 161 0.56 31.09 -1.39
N ALA A 162 -0.64 31.09 -0.81
CA ALA A 162 -1.35 32.29 -0.36
C ALA A 162 -0.64 33.05 0.79
N HIS A 163 0.29 32.40 1.49
CA HIS A 163 1.05 32.98 2.61
C HIS A 163 2.55 33.12 2.33
N ASP A 164 2.97 33.04 1.05
CA ASP A 164 4.37 33.17 0.63
C ASP A 164 5.34 32.16 1.28
N LEU A 165 4.83 31.00 1.72
CA LEU A 165 5.61 29.95 2.39
C LEU A 165 6.18 28.92 1.41
N ALA A 166 5.57 28.77 0.24
CA ALA A 166 5.84 27.66 -0.68
C ALA A 166 7.30 27.56 -1.16
N LYS A 167 7.98 28.70 -1.36
CA LYS A 167 9.40 28.71 -1.79
C LYS A 167 10.37 28.21 -0.71
N ASN A 168 9.97 28.27 0.56
CA ASN A 168 10.81 27.93 1.71
C ASN A 168 10.24 26.76 2.54
N THR A 169 9.34 25.98 1.95
CA THR A 169 8.77 24.79 2.58
C THR A 169 9.11 23.58 1.71
N ILE A 170 9.70 22.56 2.31
CA ILE A 170 9.82 21.24 1.69
C ILE A 170 8.47 20.54 1.87
N VAL A 171 7.85 20.14 0.77
CA VAL A 171 6.60 19.37 0.80
C VAL A 171 6.91 17.95 0.37
N VAL A 172 6.64 17.00 1.25
CA VAL A 172 6.74 15.57 0.95
C VAL A 172 5.35 14.97 0.95
N TYR A 173 4.99 14.25 -0.11
CA TYR A 173 3.80 13.41 -0.17
C TYR A 173 4.24 11.96 -0.32
N THR A 174 3.69 11.10 0.52
CA THR A 174 3.94 9.66 0.49
C THR A 174 2.75 8.90 1.07
N SER A 175 2.83 7.58 1.03
CA SER A 175 1.94 6.65 1.74
C SER A 175 2.78 5.88 2.76
N ASP A 176 2.17 5.29 3.78
CA ASP A 176 2.87 4.43 4.74
C ASP A 176 3.46 3.17 4.08
N GLN A 177 2.81 2.69 3.02
CA GLN A 177 3.17 1.57 2.17
C GLN A 177 2.40 1.67 0.83
N GLY A 178 2.56 0.68 -0.06
CA GLY A 178 1.77 0.56 -1.30
C GLY A 178 0.30 0.18 -1.07
N PHE A 179 -0.34 -0.52 -2.00
CA PHE A 179 -1.61 -1.23 -1.78
C PHE A 179 -1.93 -2.11 -2.99
N TYR A 180 -2.53 -3.28 -2.78
CA TYR A 180 -3.10 -4.06 -3.89
C TYR A 180 -4.44 -3.45 -4.33
N LEU A 181 -4.55 -3.16 -5.62
CA LEU A 181 -5.74 -2.63 -6.28
C LEU A 181 -6.39 -3.70 -7.19
N GLY A 182 -6.28 -4.96 -6.77
CA GLY A 182 -6.78 -6.15 -7.46
C GLY A 182 -5.71 -6.99 -8.15
N GLU A 183 -4.45 -6.55 -8.17
CA GLU A 183 -3.34 -7.43 -8.55
C GLU A 183 -3.34 -8.67 -7.64
N HIS A 184 -3.11 -9.85 -8.23
CA HIS A 184 -3.18 -11.15 -7.55
C HIS A 184 -4.55 -11.48 -6.93
N GLY A 185 -5.61 -10.78 -7.35
CA GLY A 185 -6.93 -10.91 -6.76
C GLY A 185 -7.06 -10.25 -5.38
N TRP A 186 -6.10 -9.42 -4.98
CA TRP A 186 -5.95 -8.96 -3.60
C TRP A 186 -6.34 -7.50 -3.34
N TYR A 187 -6.53 -7.21 -2.06
CA TYR A 187 -6.49 -5.89 -1.43
C TYR A 187 -5.52 -5.95 -0.24
N ASP A 188 -5.33 -4.85 0.48
CA ASP A 188 -4.38 -4.77 1.61
C ASP A 188 -2.91 -4.71 1.15
N LYS A 189 -1.97 -5.17 1.99
CA LYS A 189 -0.52 -5.01 1.82
C LYS A 189 0.23 -6.19 2.44
N ARG A 190 1.37 -5.96 3.10
CA ARG A 190 2.17 -6.90 3.92
C ARG A 190 3.22 -7.69 3.16
N PHE A 191 2.86 -8.22 2.00
CA PHE A 191 3.81 -8.91 1.14
C PHE A 191 4.91 -7.96 0.64
N MET A 192 6.09 -8.52 0.39
CA MET A 192 7.21 -7.83 -0.25
C MET A 192 7.02 -7.66 -1.78
N TYR A 193 5.90 -8.10 -2.36
CA TYR A 193 5.63 -7.83 -3.78
C TYR A 193 5.42 -6.33 -4.04
N GLU A 194 5.75 -5.90 -5.26
CA GLU A 194 5.93 -4.49 -5.65
C GLU A 194 4.70 -3.60 -5.37
N PRO A 195 3.44 -4.03 -5.62
CA PRO A 195 2.28 -3.21 -5.32
C PRO A 195 2.13 -2.85 -3.82
N SER A 196 2.64 -3.71 -2.92
CA SER A 196 2.61 -3.50 -1.46
C SER A 196 3.89 -2.83 -0.95
N LEU A 197 5.05 -3.23 -1.48
CA LEU A 197 6.37 -2.75 -1.08
C LEU A 197 6.61 -1.29 -1.51
N SER A 198 6.17 -0.92 -2.72
CA SER A 198 6.51 0.36 -3.33
C SER A 198 5.64 1.49 -2.80
N MET A 199 6.28 2.52 -2.24
CA MET A 199 5.61 3.71 -1.73
C MET A 199 5.67 4.83 -2.79
N PRO A 200 4.57 5.56 -3.05
CA PRO A 200 4.68 6.82 -3.75
C PRO A 200 5.55 7.77 -2.92
N LEU A 201 6.50 8.46 -3.56
CA LEU A 201 7.33 9.48 -2.90
C LEU A 201 7.50 10.67 -3.84
N LEU A 202 6.89 11.79 -3.46
CA LEU A 202 6.96 13.06 -4.16
C LEU A 202 7.56 14.10 -3.22
N ILE A 203 8.64 14.76 -3.64
CA ILE A 203 9.31 15.81 -2.86
C ILE A 203 9.37 17.09 -3.69
N ARG A 204 8.72 18.14 -3.20
CA ARG A 204 8.78 19.48 -3.77
C ARG A 204 9.63 20.37 -2.86
N PHE A 205 10.77 20.83 -3.38
CA PHE A 205 11.56 21.88 -2.75
C PHE A 205 12.20 22.79 -3.81
N PRO A 206 11.53 23.89 -4.22
CA PRO A 206 11.93 24.67 -5.40
C PRO A 206 13.35 25.27 -5.36
N ARG A 207 13.97 25.34 -4.17
CA ARG A 207 15.32 25.86 -3.98
C ARG A 207 16.42 24.86 -4.38
N GLU A 208 16.13 23.56 -4.30
CA GLU A 208 17.12 22.49 -4.49
C GLU A 208 16.72 21.44 -5.53
N ILE A 209 15.41 21.29 -5.81
CA ILE A 209 14.88 20.28 -6.73
C ILE A 209 14.30 20.97 -7.97
N ALA A 210 14.78 20.59 -9.15
CA ALA A 210 14.22 21.05 -10.41
C ALA A 210 12.80 20.47 -10.62
N PRO A 211 11.82 21.28 -11.06
CA PRO A 211 10.48 20.76 -11.37
C PRO A 211 10.52 19.67 -12.44
N GLY A 212 9.78 18.58 -12.22
CA GLY A 212 9.69 17.46 -13.16
C GLY A 212 10.87 16.47 -13.09
N SER A 213 11.80 16.64 -12.15
CA SER A 213 12.84 15.63 -11.90
C SER A 213 12.26 14.27 -11.52
N VAL A 214 12.87 13.21 -12.03
CA VAL A 214 12.58 11.81 -11.70
C VAL A 214 13.88 11.15 -11.26
N ASN A 215 13.82 10.38 -10.18
CA ASN A 215 14.95 9.61 -9.66
C ASN A 215 14.52 8.14 -9.53
N THR A 216 15.40 7.23 -9.92
CA THR A 216 15.16 5.78 -9.91
C THR A 216 16.07 5.04 -8.92
N ASP A 217 16.85 5.77 -8.14
CA ASP A 217 17.69 5.19 -7.09
C ASP A 217 16.82 4.57 -6.00
N LEU A 218 17.32 3.51 -5.39
CA LEU A 218 16.59 2.79 -4.36
C LEU A 218 16.58 3.58 -3.05
N VAL A 219 15.37 3.93 -2.60
CA VAL A 219 15.10 4.66 -1.36
C VAL A 219 14.21 3.85 -0.43
N GLN A 220 14.25 4.17 0.87
CA GLN A 220 13.49 3.50 1.91
C GLN A 220 12.83 4.53 2.84
N ASN A 221 11.75 4.15 3.51
CA ASN A 221 11.11 5.00 4.52
C ASN A 221 12.05 5.42 5.67
N LEU A 222 13.09 4.62 5.96
CA LEU A 222 14.15 4.95 6.92
C LEU A 222 14.94 6.22 6.53
N ASP A 223 14.93 6.61 5.26
CA ASP A 223 15.66 7.78 4.75
C ASP A 223 14.98 9.11 5.09
N PHE A 224 13.70 9.11 5.47
CA PHE A 224 12.94 10.34 5.67
C PHE A 224 13.49 11.16 6.85
N ALA A 225 13.72 10.51 7.99
CA ALA A 225 14.25 11.15 9.19
C ALA A 225 15.63 11.82 8.98
N PRO A 226 16.66 11.12 8.47
CA PRO A 226 17.96 11.75 8.21
C PRO A 226 17.88 12.85 7.14
N THR A 227 16.97 12.72 6.15
CA THR A 227 16.72 13.79 5.17
C THR A 227 16.20 15.07 5.82
N PHE A 228 15.23 14.96 6.74
CA PHE A 228 14.69 16.13 7.42
C PHE A 228 15.72 16.80 8.34
N LEU A 229 16.56 16.03 9.01
CA LEU A 229 17.65 16.57 9.84
C LEU A 229 18.70 17.30 9.00
N ASP A 230 19.13 16.70 7.88
CA ASP A 230 20.08 17.32 6.94
C ASP A 230 19.53 18.63 6.34
N LEU A 231 18.25 18.64 5.94
CA LEU A 231 17.59 19.85 5.42
C LEU A 231 17.39 20.92 6.50
N ALA A 232 17.25 20.51 7.76
CA ALA A 232 17.23 21.42 8.91
C ALA A 232 18.64 21.87 9.36
N ASN A 233 19.71 21.40 8.71
CA ASN A 233 21.11 21.61 9.10
C ASN A 233 21.36 21.23 10.57
N THR A 234 20.86 20.07 10.97
CA THR A 234 21.04 19.49 12.30
C THR A 234 21.79 18.17 12.18
N ASP A 235 22.54 17.80 13.23
CA ASP A 235 23.29 16.55 13.27
C ASP A 235 22.36 15.34 13.05
N ILE A 236 22.79 14.41 12.19
CA ILE A 236 22.14 13.11 12.01
C ILE A 236 22.76 12.15 13.03
N PRO A 237 21.99 11.57 13.96
CA PRO A 237 22.50 10.56 14.88
C PRO A 237 23.07 9.33 14.17
N ASP A 238 24.22 8.83 14.64
CA ASP A 238 24.94 7.70 14.05
C ASP A 238 24.16 6.37 14.10
N ASP A 239 23.13 6.27 14.94
CA ASP A 239 22.26 5.10 15.07
C ASP A 239 21.11 5.07 14.04
N MET A 240 20.91 6.15 13.28
CA MET A 240 19.98 6.13 12.15
C MET A 240 20.51 5.22 11.03
N GLN A 241 19.67 4.28 10.57
CA GLN A 241 20.06 3.28 9.57
C GLN A 241 19.77 3.72 8.12
N GLY A 242 18.94 4.75 7.94
CA GLY A 242 18.68 5.37 6.63
C GLY A 242 19.78 6.36 6.23
N GLN A 243 19.68 6.90 5.02
CA GLN A 243 20.59 7.93 4.50
C GLN A 243 19.78 9.15 4.04
N SER A 244 20.34 10.35 4.18
CA SER A 244 19.71 11.56 3.66
C SER A 244 19.53 11.46 2.15
N LEU A 245 18.33 11.78 1.65
CA LEU A 245 17.98 11.84 0.23
C LEU A 245 18.47 13.13 -0.44
N LYS A 246 18.92 14.12 0.34
CA LYS A 246 19.33 15.44 -0.18
C LYS A 246 20.38 15.37 -1.30
N PRO A 247 21.41 14.49 -1.28
CA PRO A 247 22.34 14.35 -2.40
C PRO A 247 21.64 14.00 -3.74
N LEU A 248 20.54 13.24 -3.69
CA LEU A 248 19.76 12.84 -4.87
C LEU A 248 19.01 14.01 -5.51
N PHE A 249 18.77 15.12 -4.78
CA PHE A 249 18.00 16.28 -5.28
C PHE A 249 18.67 16.96 -6.48
N SER A 250 19.99 16.81 -6.61
CA SER A 250 20.75 17.36 -7.73
C SER A 250 20.48 16.65 -9.07
N GLY A 251 19.90 15.45 -9.05
CA GLY A 251 19.73 14.58 -10.22
C GLY A 251 21.03 14.04 -10.80
N LYS A 252 22.16 14.23 -10.12
CA LYS A 252 23.46 13.65 -10.50
C LYS A 252 23.66 12.32 -9.79
N PRO A 253 24.41 11.37 -10.38
CA PRO A 253 24.81 10.15 -9.69
C PRO A 253 25.47 10.47 -8.35
N VAL A 254 25.05 9.77 -7.31
CA VAL A 254 25.65 9.85 -5.98
C VAL A 254 26.58 8.66 -5.81
N GLU A 255 27.85 8.92 -5.49
CA GLU A 255 28.82 7.87 -5.19
C GLU A 255 28.36 7.07 -3.95
N ASP A 256 28.59 5.75 -3.98
CA ASP A 256 28.26 4.83 -2.88
C ASP A 256 26.77 4.82 -2.45
N TRP A 257 25.85 5.20 -3.34
CA TRP A 257 24.43 4.97 -3.11
C TRP A 257 24.10 3.48 -3.08
N ARG A 258 23.08 3.10 -2.30
CA ARG A 258 22.71 1.68 -2.16
C ARG A 258 22.18 1.10 -3.47
N THR A 259 22.50 -0.17 -3.70
CA THR A 259 22.04 -0.96 -4.85
C THR A 259 20.94 -1.96 -4.49
N ALA A 260 20.58 -2.05 -3.21
CA ALA A 260 19.54 -2.94 -2.73
C ALA A 260 18.83 -2.39 -1.49
N ILE A 261 17.58 -2.82 -1.29
CA ILE A 261 16.78 -2.57 -0.08
C ILE A 261 16.49 -3.87 0.65
N TYR A 262 16.43 -3.77 1.97
CA TYR A 262 16.06 -4.86 2.88
C TYR A 262 14.61 -4.70 3.33
N TYR A 263 13.91 -5.82 3.52
CA TYR A 263 12.56 -5.86 4.04
C TYR A 263 12.41 -7.01 5.04
N HIS A 264 11.63 -6.81 6.09
CA HIS A 264 11.24 -7.86 7.05
C HIS A 264 9.84 -7.56 7.61
N TYR A 265 8.94 -8.54 7.49
CA TYR A 265 7.56 -8.51 7.97
C TYR A 265 7.31 -9.62 9.00
N TYR A 266 6.60 -9.28 10.09
CA TYR A 266 6.49 -10.14 11.28
C TYR A 266 5.06 -10.49 11.74
N GLU A 267 4.01 -9.81 11.26
CA GLU A 267 2.64 -9.93 11.84
C GLU A 267 1.93 -11.23 11.42
N TYR A 268 2.34 -12.36 12.01
CA TYR A 268 1.74 -13.70 11.86
C TYR A 268 2.07 -14.59 13.08
N PRO A 269 1.15 -15.46 13.58
CA PRO A 269 -0.22 -15.74 13.11
C PRO A 269 -1.27 -14.82 13.76
N HIS A 270 -0.83 -13.82 14.52
CA HIS A 270 -1.70 -12.94 15.29
C HIS A 270 -1.90 -11.64 14.51
N GLY A 271 -2.93 -11.60 13.67
CA GLY A 271 -3.19 -10.44 12.83
C GLY A 271 -4.42 -10.60 11.93
N TRP A 272 -4.46 -9.79 10.90
CA TRP A 272 -5.39 -9.92 9.77
C TRP A 272 -4.62 -10.49 8.58
N HIS A 273 -5.35 -11.10 7.64
CA HIS A 273 -4.92 -11.48 6.31
C HIS A 273 -3.98 -12.68 6.17
N ASP A 274 -3.61 -13.35 7.26
CA ASP A 274 -2.83 -14.59 7.27
C ASP A 274 -1.56 -14.57 6.37
N VAL A 275 -0.96 -13.40 6.18
CA VAL A 275 0.31 -13.25 5.43
C VAL A 275 1.46 -13.76 6.29
N ARG A 276 2.26 -14.67 5.73
CA ARG A 276 3.36 -15.33 6.43
C ARG A 276 4.50 -14.35 6.73
N LYS A 277 5.24 -14.60 7.83
CA LYS A 277 6.44 -13.82 8.12
C LYS A 277 7.48 -14.04 7.03
N HIS A 278 8.17 -12.98 6.66
CA HIS A 278 9.18 -13.07 5.61
C HIS A 278 10.15 -11.91 5.66
N TYR A 279 11.34 -12.15 5.13
CA TYR A 279 12.32 -11.11 4.86
C TYR A 279 12.87 -11.29 3.44
N GLY A 280 13.57 -10.28 2.96
CA GLY A 280 14.15 -10.36 1.63
C GLY A 280 14.98 -9.16 1.23
N ILE A 281 15.49 -9.25 0.01
CA ILE A 281 16.26 -8.22 -0.68
C ILE A 281 15.58 -7.88 -2.00
N ARG A 282 15.51 -6.58 -2.33
CA ARG A 282 15.12 -6.10 -3.66
C ARG A 282 16.24 -5.23 -4.22
N THR A 283 16.70 -5.56 -5.43
CA THR A 283 17.62 -4.73 -6.23
C THR A 283 16.85 -3.99 -7.32
N ASP A 284 17.54 -3.27 -8.19
CA ASP A 284 16.97 -2.67 -9.41
C ASP A 284 16.22 -3.67 -10.30
N ARG A 285 16.63 -4.94 -10.32
CA ARG A 285 16.08 -5.99 -11.19
C ARG A 285 15.51 -7.20 -10.47
N TYR A 286 16.13 -7.68 -9.40
CA TYR A 286 15.72 -8.94 -8.78
C TYR A 286 15.16 -8.74 -7.39
N LYS A 287 14.28 -9.67 -6.99
CA LYS A 287 13.75 -9.74 -5.63
C LYS A 287 13.86 -11.17 -5.11
N LEU A 288 14.53 -11.35 -3.97
CA LEU A 288 14.66 -12.63 -3.28
C LEU A 288 13.95 -12.53 -1.93
N ILE A 289 13.00 -13.43 -1.69
CA ILE A 289 12.14 -13.44 -0.50
C ILE A 289 12.26 -14.82 0.16
N HIS A 290 12.39 -14.82 1.48
CA HIS A 290 12.29 -16.02 2.30
C HIS A 290 11.10 -15.89 3.23
N PHE A 291 10.11 -16.75 3.04
CA PHE A 291 9.06 -17.00 4.02
C PHE A 291 9.57 -18.07 4.98
N TYR A 292 9.58 -17.77 6.28
CA TYR A 292 10.15 -18.63 7.31
C TYR A 292 9.08 -19.16 8.28
N ASP A 293 9.47 -20.04 9.19
CA ASP A 293 8.62 -20.89 10.03
C ASP A 293 7.84 -21.95 9.23
N ALA A 294 6.66 -21.60 8.72
CA ALA A 294 5.83 -22.49 7.91
C ALA A 294 4.94 -21.62 7.00
N PRO A 295 4.99 -21.74 5.66
CA PRO A 295 5.97 -22.54 4.92
C PRO A 295 7.38 -21.96 5.05
N ASP A 296 8.39 -22.83 5.11
CA ASP A 296 9.79 -22.49 4.88
C ASP A 296 10.03 -22.58 3.37
N THR A 297 10.01 -21.44 2.68
CA THR A 297 10.09 -21.39 1.22
C THR A 297 10.72 -20.10 0.72
N TRP A 298 11.43 -20.22 -0.39
CA TRP A 298 12.09 -19.11 -1.06
C TRP A 298 11.39 -18.78 -2.38
N GLU A 299 11.27 -17.49 -2.65
CA GLU A 299 10.79 -16.97 -3.93
C GLU A 299 11.85 -16.03 -4.53
N LEU A 300 12.07 -16.14 -5.84
CA LEU A 300 12.94 -15.26 -6.60
C LEU A 300 12.21 -14.77 -7.84
N PHE A 301 12.20 -13.46 -8.06
CA PHE A 301 11.58 -12.83 -9.23
C PHE A 301 12.58 -11.96 -10.00
N ASP A 302 12.48 -12.01 -11.33
CA ASP A 302 13.14 -11.07 -12.25
C ASP A 302 12.13 -9.99 -12.64
N LEU A 303 12.19 -8.84 -11.98
CA LEU A 303 11.26 -7.73 -12.14
C LEU A 303 11.33 -7.08 -13.54
N GLN A 304 12.38 -7.38 -14.32
CA GLN A 304 12.47 -6.90 -15.70
C GLN A 304 11.58 -7.72 -16.64
N SER A 305 11.62 -9.05 -16.53
CA SER A 305 10.82 -9.94 -17.39
C SER A 305 9.44 -10.26 -16.80
N ASP A 306 9.31 -10.17 -15.48
CA ASP A 306 8.11 -10.50 -14.71
C ASP A 306 7.81 -9.37 -13.70
N PRO A 307 7.39 -8.18 -14.18
CA PRO A 307 7.11 -7.03 -13.32
C PRO A 307 5.90 -7.23 -12.41
N ASN A 308 5.08 -8.25 -12.68
CA ASN A 308 3.91 -8.61 -11.88
C ASN A 308 4.22 -9.76 -10.90
N GLU A 309 5.47 -10.25 -10.81
CA GLU A 309 5.88 -11.26 -9.83
C GLU A 309 5.01 -12.53 -9.85
N MET A 310 4.73 -13.02 -11.05
CA MET A 310 3.88 -14.19 -11.30
C MET A 310 4.68 -15.50 -11.35
N HIS A 311 5.98 -15.42 -11.63
CA HIS A 311 6.84 -16.56 -11.93
C HIS A 311 8.01 -16.66 -10.97
N ASN A 312 7.86 -17.49 -9.94
CA ASN A 312 8.95 -17.83 -9.03
C ASN A 312 10.03 -18.66 -9.78
N ILE A 313 11.20 -18.07 -9.98
CA ILE A 313 12.36 -18.70 -10.65
C ILE A 313 13.41 -19.23 -9.67
N PHE A 314 13.08 -19.34 -8.37
CA PHE A 314 14.04 -19.79 -7.37
C PHE A 314 14.63 -21.17 -7.71
N ASP A 315 13.82 -22.12 -8.15
CA ASP A 315 14.29 -23.47 -8.50
C ASP A 315 14.78 -23.62 -9.95
N ASP A 316 14.81 -22.54 -10.75
CA ASP A 316 15.37 -22.58 -12.10
C ASP A 316 16.90 -22.83 -12.03
N PRO A 317 17.44 -23.84 -12.75
CA PRO A 317 18.89 -24.05 -12.84
C PRO A 317 19.69 -22.82 -13.31
N ASN A 318 19.07 -21.94 -14.10
CA ASN A 318 19.71 -20.71 -14.60
C ASN A 318 19.78 -19.61 -13.52
N SER A 319 19.02 -19.71 -12.42
CA SER A 319 19.00 -18.71 -11.37
C SER A 319 20.06 -18.93 -10.27
N VAL A 320 20.86 -20.01 -10.34
CA VAL A 320 21.84 -20.38 -9.29
C VAL A 320 22.80 -19.23 -8.98
N SER A 321 23.44 -18.65 -9.99
CA SER A 321 24.39 -17.54 -9.79
C SER A 321 23.72 -16.29 -9.19
N ILE A 322 22.46 -16.03 -9.56
CA ILE A 322 21.67 -14.90 -9.05
C ILE A 322 21.31 -15.15 -7.58
N ARG A 323 20.88 -16.37 -7.22
CA ARG A 323 20.59 -16.76 -5.83
C ARG A 323 21.81 -16.62 -4.93
N GLU A 324 22.97 -17.08 -5.37
CA GLU A 324 24.22 -16.95 -4.62
C GLU A 324 24.60 -15.48 -4.42
N GLN A 325 24.49 -14.65 -5.46
CA GLN A 325 24.76 -13.22 -5.35
C GLN A 325 23.80 -12.55 -4.36
N LEU A 326 22.49 -12.70 -4.55
CA LEU A 326 21.47 -12.06 -3.72
C LEU A 326 21.51 -12.58 -2.28
N GLY A 327 21.81 -13.87 -2.06
CA GLY A 327 21.97 -14.43 -0.71
C GLY A 327 23.15 -13.81 0.05
N ASN A 328 24.27 -13.58 -0.63
CA ASN A 328 25.42 -12.89 -0.04
C ASN A 328 25.11 -11.42 0.28
N GLU A 329 24.43 -10.71 -0.63
CA GLU A 329 24.00 -9.33 -0.40
C GLU A 329 22.97 -9.22 0.73
N LEU A 330 21.99 -10.13 0.78
CA LEU A 330 20.99 -10.23 1.84
C LEU A 330 21.66 -10.42 3.21
N THR A 331 22.62 -11.33 3.30
CA THR A 331 23.41 -11.57 4.53
C THR A 331 24.17 -10.31 4.95
N ALA A 332 24.73 -9.56 3.99
CA ALA A 332 25.40 -8.30 4.29
C ALA A 332 24.42 -7.22 4.79
N LEU A 333 23.21 -7.14 4.21
CA LEU A 333 22.17 -6.21 4.65
C LEU A 333 21.64 -6.55 6.04
N GLN A 334 21.40 -7.84 6.36
CA GLN A 334 21.00 -8.27 7.70
C GLN A 334 22.04 -7.87 8.75
N LYS A 335 23.34 -8.07 8.46
CA LYS A 335 24.43 -7.60 9.33
C LYS A 335 24.46 -6.08 9.45
N LYS A 336 24.33 -5.36 8.33
CA LYS A 336 24.32 -3.89 8.29
C LYS A 336 23.18 -3.32 9.15
N TYR A 337 22.00 -3.91 9.05
CA TYR A 337 20.80 -3.45 9.76
C TYR A 337 20.60 -4.11 11.13
N ALA A 338 21.59 -4.88 11.60
CA ALA A 338 21.58 -5.56 12.89
C ALA A 338 20.31 -6.41 13.11
N ASP A 339 19.86 -7.10 12.06
CA ASP A 339 18.71 -8.01 12.12
C ASP A 339 19.19 -9.46 12.26
N PRO A 340 19.15 -10.05 13.48
CA PRO A 340 19.66 -11.38 13.76
C PRO A 340 18.64 -12.43 13.33
N VAL A 341 18.49 -12.63 12.03
CA VAL A 341 17.60 -13.65 11.46
C VAL A 341 18.04 -15.07 11.85
N ASP A 342 19.34 -15.29 12.08
CA ASP A 342 19.97 -16.57 12.47
C ASP A 342 19.61 -17.10 13.89
N GLN A 343 18.55 -16.62 14.55
CA GLN A 343 18.17 -17.05 15.92
C GLN A 343 16.76 -17.63 16.06
N HIS A 344 16.08 -17.95 14.96
CA HIS A 344 14.73 -18.53 14.99
C HIS A 344 14.67 -19.93 14.39
#